data_AF-A0A5E4DAP9-F1
#
_entry.id   AF-A0A5E4DAP9-F1
#
_cell.length_a   1.000
_cell.length_b   1.000
_cell.length_c   1.000
_cell.angle_alpha   90.00
_cell.angle_beta   90.00
_cell.angle_gamma   90.00
#
_symmetry.space_group_name_H-M   'P 1'
#
loop_
_entity.id
_entity.type
_entity.pdbx_description
1 polymer ?
#
loop_
_entity_poly.entity_id
_entity_poly.type
_entity_poly.pdbx_seq_one_letter_code
_entity_poly.pdbx_strand_id
1 'polypeptide(L)'
;MSDLLSPLLYVMENEVDAFWCFASYMDQMHQNFEEQMQGMKTQLIQLSTLLRLLDSGFCSYLESQDSGYLYFCFRWLLIRFKREFSFLDILRLWEVIWTELPCKNFHLLLCCAILESEKQQIMEKHYGFNEILKHINELSMKIDVEDILCKAEAISLQMVKCKELPQAVCEILGLQNSEVTTPDSDTGEDENVGMTYPSSTFHSNTLPTLAASGARDDSPTHISVPPNVSRLTPA
;
A
#
# COMPACT_ATOMS: atom_id res chain seq x y z
N MET A 1 7.58 -11.87 -3.36
CA MET A 1 8.01 -10.99 -2.25
C MET A 1 9.36 -10.31 -2.47
N SER A 2 10.31 -10.91 -3.21
CA SER A 2 11.62 -10.29 -3.48
C SER A 2 11.55 -8.89 -4.11
N ASP A 3 10.55 -8.64 -4.97
CA ASP A 3 10.28 -7.30 -5.54
C ASP A 3 10.01 -6.24 -4.47
N LEU A 4 9.41 -6.63 -3.33
CA LEU A 4 9.15 -5.73 -2.20
C LEU A 4 10.40 -5.49 -1.35
N LEU A 5 11.24 -6.53 -1.17
CA LEU A 5 12.47 -6.44 -0.38
C LEU A 5 13.59 -5.68 -1.11
N SER A 6 13.69 -5.80 -2.44
CA SER A 6 14.82 -5.27 -3.20
C SER A 6 15.08 -3.77 -3.00
N PRO A 7 14.07 -2.87 -3.00
CA PRO A 7 14.31 -1.45 -2.73
C PRO A 7 14.70 -1.17 -1.27
N LEU A 8 14.13 -1.91 -0.31
CA LEU A 8 14.49 -1.77 1.10
C LEU A 8 15.94 -2.17 1.35
N LEU A 9 16.37 -3.31 0.82
CA LEU A 9 17.76 -3.76 0.95
C LEU A 9 18.74 -2.78 0.30
N TYR A 10 18.37 -2.18 -0.83
CA TYR A 10 19.18 -1.16 -1.49
C TYR A 10 19.34 0.09 -0.63
N VAL A 11 18.26 0.59 0.00
CA VAL A 11 18.30 1.81 0.81
C VAL A 11 18.99 1.58 2.15
N MET A 12 18.76 0.44 2.78
CA MET A 12 19.25 0.18 4.15
C MET A 12 20.73 -0.22 4.17
N GLU A 13 21.24 -0.84 3.10
CA GLU A 13 22.63 -1.33 2.97
C GLU A 13 23.11 -2.25 4.12
N ASN A 14 22.18 -2.70 4.96
CA ASN A 14 22.39 -3.53 6.13
C ASN A 14 21.31 -4.61 6.18
N GLU A 15 21.71 -5.87 6.33
CA GLU A 15 20.79 -7.02 6.32
C GLU A 15 19.78 -6.97 7.46
N VAL A 16 20.20 -6.60 8.67
CA VAL A 16 19.34 -6.57 9.86
C VAL A 16 18.32 -5.44 9.75
N ASP A 17 18.74 -4.25 9.32
CA ASP A 17 17.83 -3.12 9.14
C ASP A 17 16.85 -3.37 7.99
N ALA A 18 17.32 -3.92 6.87
CA ALA A 18 16.48 -4.34 5.75
C ALA A 18 15.46 -5.41 6.17
N PHE A 19 15.88 -6.37 6.99
CA PHE A 19 14.99 -7.42 7.52
C PHE A 19 13.85 -6.81 8.34
N TRP A 20 14.15 -5.94 9.32
CA TRP A 20 13.11 -5.38 10.18
C TRP A 20 12.17 -4.42 9.45
N CYS A 21 12.72 -3.61 8.52
CA CYS A 21 11.88 -2.78 7.66
C CYS A 21 10.98 -3.63 6.76
N PHE A 22 11.51 -4.71 6.19
CA PHE A 22 10.73 -5.61 5.35
C PHE A 22 9.68 -6.39 6.15
N ALA A 23 9.99 -6.85 7.36
CA ALA A 23 9.03 -7.50 8.24
C ALA A 23 7.84 -6.57 8.54
N SER A 24 8.11 -5.32 8.94
CA SER A 24 7.06 -4.33 9.19
C SER A 24 6.25 -4.00 7.94
N TYR A 25 6.88 -3.92 6.77
CA TYR A 25 6.17 -3.72 5.51
C TYR A 25 5.28 -4.92 5.16
N MET A 26 5.74 -6.14 5.43
CA MET A 26 4.96 -7.35 5.25
C MET A 26 3.79 -7.45 6.23
N ASP A 27 3.89 -6.91 7.45
CA ASP A 27 2.75 -6.81 8.36
C ASP A 27 1.61 -5.96 7.77
N GLN A 28 1.91 -4.93 6.98
CA GLN A 28 0.88 -4.15 6.28
C GLN A 28 0.32 -4.88 5.05
N MET A 29 1.15 -5.69 4.39
CA MET A 29 0.82 -6.38 3.14
C MET A 29 0.34 -7.83 3.35
N HIS A 30 0.31 -8.36 4.57
CA HIS A 30 0.18 -9.79 4.85
C HIS A 30 -1.02 -10.45 4.16
N GLN A 31 -2.19 -9.78 4.19
CA GLN A 31 -3.43 -10.29 3.59
C GLN A 31 -3.35 -10.49 2.09
N ASN A 32 -2.43 -9.80 1.41
CA ASN A 32 -2.20 -9.97 -0.03
C ASN A 32 -1.45 -11.26 -0.36
N PHE A 33 -0.71 -11.83 0.61
CA PHE A 33 0.17 -12.99 0.43
C PHE A 33 -0.29 -14.26 1.16
N GLU A 34 -1.41 -14.20 1.90
CA GLU A 34 -2.06 -15.39 2.42
C GLU A 34 -2.51 -16.33 1.29
N GLU A 35 -2.63 -17.63 1.59
CA GLU A 35 -2.96 -18.67 0.60
C GLU A 35 -4.25 -18.37 -0.17
N GLN A 36 -5.25 -17.79 0.48
CA GLN A 36 -6.54 -17.45 -0.12
C GLN A 36 -6.59 -16.06 -0.80
N MET A 37 -5.51 -15.28 -0.65
CA MET A 37 -5.31 -13.93 -1.20
C MET A 37 -6.49 -12.98 -0.96
N GLN A 38 -7.06 -13.00 0.24
CA GLN A 38 -8.26 -12.21 0.56
C GLN A 38 -8.01 -10.71 0.50
N GLY A 39 -6.80 -10.25 0.85
CA GLY A 39 -6.41 -8.85 0.72
C GLY A 39 -6.45 -8.37 -0.74
N MET A 40 -5.95 -9.20 -1.67
CA MET A 40 -5.99 -8.88 -3.10
C MET A 40 -7.42 -8.79 -3.64
N LYS A 41 -8.28 -9.76 -3.29
CA LYS A 41 -9.68 -9.74 -3.70
C LYS A 41 -10.40 -8.51 -3.16
N THR A 42 -10.18 -8.19 -1.88
CA THR A 42 -10.76 -7.01 -1.22
C THR A 42 -10.30 -5.73 -1.90
N GLN A 43 -9.00 -5.55 -2.16
CA GLN A 43 -8.47 -4.36 -2.82
C GLN A 43 -9.02 -4.18 -4.24
N LEU A 44 -9.19 -5.25 -5.02
CA LEU A 44 -9.78 -5.18 -6.36
C LEU A 44 -11.26 -4.78 -6.32
N ILE A 45 -12.02 -5.29 -5.35
CA ILE A 45 -13.42 -4.88 -5.13
C ILE A 45 -13.49 -3.40 -4.77
N GLN A 46 -12.67 -2.96 -3.80
CA GLN A 46 -12.60 -1.56 -3.38
C GLN A 46 -12.18 -0.64 -4.53
N LEU A 47 -11.23 -1.06 -5.35
CA LEU A 47 -10.81 -0.33 -6.55
C LEU A 47 -11.97 -0.18 -7.54
N SER A 48 -12.74 -1.25 -7.79
CA SER A 48 -13.92 -1.21 -8.64
C SER A 48 -15.01 -0.28 -8.10
N THR A 49 -15.21 -0.27 -6.78
CA THR A 49 -16.13 0.69 -6.10
C THR A 49 -15.70 2.13 -6.31
N LEU A 50 -14.41 2.45 -6.11
CA LEU A 50 -13.87 3.80 -6.32
C LEU A 50 -13.98 4.21 -7.79
N LEU A 51 -13.60 3.33 -8.72
CA LEU A 51 -13.65 3.61 -10.15
C LEU A 51 -15.08 3.86 -10.63
N ARG A 52 -16.07 3.13 -10.10
CA ARG A 52 -17.49 3.34 -10.44
C ARG A 52 -18.00 4.70 -10.01
N LEU A 53 -17.54 5.21 -8.86
CA LEU A 53 -17.88 6.56 -8.41
C LEU A 53 -17.24 7.62 -9.31
N LEU A 54 -15.97 7.42 -9.70
CA LEU A 54 -15.23 8.37 -10.54
C LEU A 54 -15.75 8.42 -11.98
N ASP A 55 -15.99 7.26 -12.59
CA ASP A 55 -16.43 7.15 -13.97
C ASP A 55 -17.24 5.86 -14.15
N SER A 56 -18.56 5.96 -13.93
CA SER A 56 -19.47 4.82 -14.09
C SER A 56 -19.50 4.30 -15.53
N GLY A 57 -19.30 5.17 -16.52
CA GLY A 57 -19.27 4.81 -17.94
C GLY A 57 -18.08 3.92 -18.28
N PHE A 58 -16.88 4.31 -17.82
CA PHE A 58 -15.68 3.50 -17.96
C PHE A 58 -15.77 2.18 -17.18
N CYS A 59 -16.31 2.21 -15.96
CA CYS A 59 -16.52 0.99 -15.17
C CYS A 59 -17.46 0.00 -15.90
N SER A 60 -18.60 0.46 -16.41
CA SER A 60 -19.51 -0.38 -17.20
C SER A 60 -18.91 -0.87 -18.52
N TYR A 61 -18.06 -0.06 -19.15
CA TYR A 61 -17.30 -0.50 -20.32
C TYR A 61 -16.40 -1.69 -19.97
N LEU A 62 -15.61 -1.61 -18.89
CA LEU A 62 -14.76 -2.72 -18.44
C LEU A 62 -15.57 -3.98 -18.13
N GLU A 63 -16.74 -3.84 -17.50
CA GLU A 63 -17.65 -4.97 -17.27
C GLU A 63 -18.08 -5.65 -18.58
N SER A 64 -18.39 -4.87 -19.61
CA SER A 64 -18.78 -5.39 -20.94
C SER A 64 -17.65 -6.14 -21.67
N GLN A 65 -16.40 -5.94 -21.25
CA GLN A 65 -15.20 -6.56 -21.82
C GLN A 65 -14.65 -7.68 -20.91
N ASP A 66 -15.50 -8.28 -20.06
CA ASP A 66 -15.12 -9.30 -19.05
C ASP A 66 -13.97 -8.86 -18.13
N SER A 67 -13.82 -7.55 -17.97
CA SER A 67 -12.70 -6.88 -17.30
C SER A 67 -13.12 -6.22 -15.97
N GLY A 68 -14.36 -6.46 -15.51
CA GLY A 68 -14.94 -5.83 -14.31
C GLY A 68 -14.26 -6.19 -12.98
N TYR A 69 -13.53 -7.32 -12.92
CA TYR A 69 -12.72 -7.71 -11.76
C TYR A 69 -11.35 -7.04 -11.72
N LEU A 70 -10.97 -6.28 -12.75
CA LEU A 70 -9.74 -5.48 -12.81
C LEU A 70 -8.45 -6.30 -12.62
N TYR A 71 -8.41 -7.55 -13.09
CA TYR A 71 -7.23 -8.41 -12.94
C TYR A 71 -5.95 -7.85 -13.59
N PHE A 72 -6.08 -6.92 -14.55
CA PHE A 72 -4.94 -6.20 -15.11
C PHE A 72 -4.25 -5.25 -14.09
N CYS A 73 -4.90 -4.90 -12.98
CA CYS A 73 -4.32 -4.16 -11.85
C CYS A 73 -3.69 -5.08 -10.78
N PHE A 74 -3.77 -6.41 -10.93
CA PHE A 74 -3.30 -7.35 -9.91
C PHE A 74 -1.81 -7.16 -9.59
N ARG A 75 -0.97 -6.99 -10.62
CA ARG A 75 0.46 -6.75 -10.44
C ARG A 75 0.72 -5.44 -9.67
N TRP A 76 -0.03 -4.39 -9.95
CA TRP A 76 0.11 -3.10 -9.28
C TRP A 76 -0.11 -3.22 -7.77
N LEU A 77 -1.19 -3.89 -7.37
CA LEU A 77 -1.55 -4.03 -5.96
C LEU A 77 -0.64 -5.02 -5.21
N LEU A 78 -0.29 -6.14 -5.84
CA LEU A 78 0.48 -7.20 -5.20
C LEU A 78 1.90 -6.74 -4.81
N ILE A 79 2.54 -5.99 -5.69
CA ILE A 79 3.93 -5.55 -5.51
C ILE A 79 4.05 -4.02 -5.45
N ARG A 80 2.98 -3.34 -5.04
CA ARG A 80 2.91 -1.88 -4.84
C ARG A 80 3.59 -1.10 -5.98
N PHE A 81 3.17 -1.37 -7.21
CA PHE A 81 3.64 -0.73 -8.45
C PHE A 81 5.13 -0.91 -8.80
N LYS A 82 5.88 -1.78 -8.10
CA LYS A 82 7.34 -1.94 -8.30
C LYS A 82 7.78 -2.20 -9.76
N ARG A 83 6.90 -2.81 -10.56
CA ARG A 83 7.16 -3.13 -11.98
C ARG A 83 6.77 -2.00 -12.94
N GLU A 84 6.13 -0.93 -12.45
CA GLU A 84 5.63 0.16 -13.30
C GLU A 84 6.56 1.36 -13.31
N PHE A 85 7.40 1.48 -12.29
CA PHE A 85 8.26 2.64 -12.04
C PHE A 85 9.74 2.28 -12.06
N SER A 86 10.57 3.27 -12.40
CA SER A 86 12.03 3.14 -12.29
C SER A 86 12.44 2.93 -10.83
N PHE A 87 13.70 2.59 -10.62
CA PHE A 87 14.18 2.32 -9.26
C PHE A 87 14.12 3.55 -8.35
N LEU A 88 14.38 4.76 -8.88
CA LEU A 88 14.29 5.99 -8.08
C LEU A 88 12.83 6.40 -7.86
N ASP A 89 12.00 6.28 -8.90
CA ASP A 89 10.58 6.63 -8.83
C ASP A 89 9.81 5.76 -7.83
N ILE A 90 10.15 4.47 -7.73
CA ILE A 90 9.45 3.60 -6.76
C ILE A 90 9.79 3.94 -5.32
N LEU A 91 11.02 4.40 -5.04
CA LEU A 91 11.40 4.87 -3.70
C LEU A 91 10.54 6.08 -3.32
N ARG A 92 10.45 7.06 -4.23
CA ARG A 92 9.63 8.26 -4.05
C ARG A 92 8.15 7.92 -3.82
N LEU A 93 7.60 7.03 -4.63
CA LEU A 93 6.21 6.59 -4.50
C LEU A 93 5.95 5.92 -3.13
N TRP A 94 6.86 5.04 -2.69
CA TRP A 94 6.71 4.32 -1.42
C TRP A 94 6.88 5.23 -0.20
N GLU A 95 7.80 6.18 -0.24
CA GLU A 95 7.92 7.22 0.79
C GLU A 95 6.59 7.92 1.03
N VAL A 96 5.90 8.32 -0.04
CA VAL A 96 4.58 8.98 0.06
C VAL A 96 3.52 8.02 0.58
N ILE A 97 3.42 6.81 0.02
CA ILE A 97 2.42 5.81 0.46
C ILE A 97 2.56 5.50 1.96
N TRP A 98 3.79 5.38 2.47
CA TRP A 98 4.05 5.05 3.88
C TRP A 98 3.78 6.21 4.85
N THR A 99 3.51 7.43 4.36
CA THR A 99 3.01 8.50 5.23
C THR A 99 1.57 8.27 5.70
N GLU A 100 0.83 7.36 5.05
CA GLU A 100 -0.61 7.12 5.27
C GLU A 100 -1.49 8.35 5.00
N LEU A 101 -0.96 9.34 4.28
CA LEU A 101 -1.67 10.55 3.84
C LEU A 101 -2.03 10.47 2.34
N PRO A 102 -3.04 11.23 1.90
CA PRO A 102 -4.00 11.99 2.70
C PRO A 102 -5.14 11.13 3.29
N CYS A 103 -5.23 9.86 2.90
CA CYS A 103 -6.33 8.97 3.28
C CYS A 103 -5.88 7.51 3.41
N LYS A 104 -6.72 6.69 4.03
CA LYS A 104 -6.53 5.24 4.04
C LYS A 104 -6.55 4.73 2.59
N ASN A 105 -5.75 3.69 2.33
CA ASN A 105 -5.70 3.04 1.02
C ASN A 105 -5.36 3.97 -0.16
N PHE A 106 -4.50 4.97 0.05
CA PHE A 106 -4.08 5.91 -1.00
C PHE A 106 -3.57 5.23 -2.29
N HIS A 107 -2.96 4.04 -2.17
CA HIS A 107 -2.56 3.20 -3.31
C HIS A 107 -3.72 2.83 -4.27
N LEU A 108 -4.97 2.80 -3.82
CA LEU A 108 -6.11 2.59 -4.70
C LEU A 108 -6.42 3.85 -5.53
N LEU A 109 -6.22 5.05 -4.96
CA LEU A 109 -6.33 6.30 -5.71
C LEU A 109 -5.21 6.45 -6.75
N LEU A 110 -4.02 5.92 -6.46
CA LEU A 110 -2.95 5.81 -7.46
C LEU A 110 -3.37 4.91 -8.65
N CYS A 111 -4.02 3.77 -8.40
CA CYS A 111 -4.60 2.97 -9.48
C CYS A 111 -5.63 3.78 -10.29
N CYS A 112 -6.54 4.49 -9.61
CA CYS A 112 -7.56 5.32 -10.28
C CYS A 112 -6.93 6.42 -11.15
N ALA A 113 -5.90 7.11 -10.65
CA ALA A 113 -5.19 8.17 -11.39
C ALA A 113 -4.54 7.66 -12.68
N ILE A 114 -3.91 6.47 -12.63
CA ILE A 114 -3.33 5.85 -13.82
C ILE A 114 -4.44 5.44 -14.79
N LEU A 115 -5.50 4.77 -14.31
CA LEU A 115 -6.60 4.32 -15.17
C LEU A 115 -7.36 5.48 -15.84
N GLU A 116 -7.58 6.57 -15.11
CA GLU A 116 -8.23 7.76 -15.65
C GLU A 116 -7.42 8.39 -16.79
N SER A 117 -6.09 8.36 -16.70
CA SER A 117 -5.21 8.86 -17.75
C SER A 117 -5.27 8.03 -19.04
N GLU A 118 -5.64 6.75 -18.93
CA GLU A 118 -5.63 5.78 -20.04
C GLU A 118 -7.02 5.48 -20.61
N LYS A 119 -8.09 5.93 -19.94
CA LYS A 119 -9.47 5.57 -20.27
C LYS A 119 -9.85 5.89 -21.72
N GLN A 120 -9.41 7.05 -22.23
CA GLN A 120 -9.72 7.48 -23.59
C GLN A 120 -9.15 6.50 -24.62
N GLN A 121 -7.87 6.14 -24.48
CA GLN A 121 -7.24 5.18 -25.39
C GLN A 121 -7.92 3.82 -25.37
N ILE A 122 -8.26 3.33 -24.17
CA ILE A 122 -8.91 2.03 -23.98
C ILE A 122 -10.29 2.03 -24.66
N MET A 123 -11.12 3.05 -24.41
CA MET A 123 -12.49 3.10 -24.90
C MET A 123 -12.59 3.44 -26.40
N GLU A 124 -11.81 4.40 -26.89
CA GLU A 124 -11.85 4.82 -28.31
C GLU A 124 -11.33 3.73 -29.24
N LYS A 125 -10.33 2.96 -28.80
CA LYS A 125 -9.80 1.83 -29.57
C LYS A 125 -10.58 0.53 -29.33
N HIS A 126 -11.62 0.57 -28.49
CA HIS A 126 -12.46 -0.57 -28.16
C HIS A 126 -11.66 -1.81 -27.69
N TYR A 127 -10.72 -1.62 -26.77
CA TYR A 127 -9.90 -2.70 -26.25
C TYR A 127 -10.69 -3.73 -25.42
N GLY A 128 -10.55 -5.01 -25.76
CA GLY A 128 -11.00 -6.12 -24.92
C GLY A 128 -10.01 -6.41 -23.79
N PHE A 129 -10.31 -7.42 -22.96
CA PHE A 129 -9.47 -7.79 -21.81
C PHE A 129 -7.97 -7.95 -22.16
N ASN A 130 -7.67 -8.65 -23.26
CA ASN A 130 -6.28 -8.92 -23.65
C ASN A 130 -5.55 -7.65 -24.08
N GLU A 131 -6.21 -6.78 -24.84
CA GLU A 131 -5.67 -5.50 -25.28
C GLU A 131 -5.50 -4.53 -24.11
N ILE A 132 -6.45 -4.50 -23.17
CA ILE A 132 -6.34 -3.71 -21.92
C ILE A 132 -5.12 -4.19 -21.12
N LEU A 133 -5.01 -5.50 -20.88
CA LEU A 133 -3.88 -6.06 -20.14
C LEU A 133 -2.55 -5.75 -20.82
N LYS A 134 -2.49 -5.87 -22.16
CA LYS A 134 -1.30 -5.53 -22.93
C LYS A 134 -0.97 -4.04 -22.81
N HIS A 135 -1.94 -3.16 -23.02
CA HIS A 135 -1.77 -1.71 -22.93
C HIS A 135 -1.24 -1.31 -21.55
N ILE A 136 -1.88 -1.78 -20.49
CA ILE A 136 -1.48 -1.55 -19.10
C ILE A 136 -0.05 -2.05 -18.83
N ASN A 137 0.31 -3.24 -19.31
CA ASN A 137 1.67 -3.75 -19.17
C ASN A 137 2.71 -2.89 -19.90
N GLU A 138 2.35 -2.32 -21.05
CA GLU A 138 3.21 -1.46 -21.86
C GLU A 138 3.39 -0.05 -21.28
N LEU A 139 2.63 0.34 -20.24
CA LEU A 139 2.84 1.57 -19.48
C LEU A 139 4.05 1.50 -18.54
N SER A 140 4.55 0.30 -18.25
CA SER A 140 5.73 0.11 -17.40
C SER A 140 6.88 1.02 -17.85
N MET A 141 7.46 1.76 -16.91
CA MET A 141 8.54 2.74 -17.11
C MET A 141 8.15 3.97 -17.94
N LYS A 142 6.87 4.20 -18.21
CA LYS A 142 6.35 5.37 -18.95
C LYS A 142 5.46 6.28 -18.10
N ILE A 143 5.24 5.92 -16.84
CA ILE A 143 4.39 6.67 -15.92
C ILE A 143 5.24 7.69 -15.18
N ASP A 144 4.84 8.96 -15.21
CA ASP A 144 5.46 10.01 -14.41
C ASP A 144 4.94 9.93 -12.95
N VAL A 145 5.86 9.78 -12.00
CA VAL A 145 5.51 9.52 -10.59
C VAL A 145 4.85 10.73 -9.94
N GLU A 146 5.33 11.95 -10.21
CA GLU A 146 4.82 13.16 -9.56
C GLU A 146 3.45 13.56 -10.14
N ASP A 147 3.22 13.39 -11.44
CA ASP A 147 1.91 13.59 -12.07
C ASP A 147 0.85 12.63 -11.48
N ILE A 148 1.19 11.34 -11.30
CA ILE A 148 0.27 10.37 -10.71
C ILE A 148 0.01 10.64 -9.24
N LEU A 149 1.03 11.05 -8.46
CA LEU A 149 0.84 11.49 -7.08
C LEU A 149 -0.11 12.70 -7.01
N CYS A 150 0.11 13.71 -7.86
CA CYS A 150 -0.75 14.91 -7.93
C CYS A 150 -2.20 14.56 -8.29
N LYS A 151 -2.41 13.70 -9.29
CA LYS A 151 -3.76 13.26 -9.70
C LYS A 151 -4.45 12.46 -8.60
N ALA A 152 -3.76 11.55 -7.94
CA ALA A 152 -4.32 10.76 -6.85
C ALA A 152 -4.70 11.63 -5.64
N GLU A 153 -3.87 12.62 -5.30
CA GLU A 153 -4.20 13.60 -4.26
C GLU A 153 -5.41 14.46 -4.66
N ALA A 154 -5.47 14.93 -5.91
CA ALA A 154 -6.60 15.71 -6.42
C ALA A 154 -7.91 14.91 -6.35
N ILE A 155 -7.89 13.62 -6.71
CA ILE A 155 -9.03 12.72 -6.55
C ILE A 155 -9.46 12.64 -5.08
N SER A 156 -8.50 12.46 -4.16
CA SER A 156 -8.79 12.42 -2.71
C SER A 156 -9.48 13.71 -2.24
N LEU A 157 -8.92 14.87 -2.59
CA LEU A 157 -9.48 16.18 -2.24
C LEU A 157 -10.88 16.40 -2.84
N GLN A 158 -11.13 15.91 -4.06
CA GLN A 158 -12.45 15.98 -4.67
C GLN A 158 -13.47 15.12 -3.90
N MET A 159 -13.09 13.89 -3.52
CA MET A 159 -13.96 13.00 -2.74
C MET A 159 -14.27 13.57 -1.36
N VAL A 160 -13.28 14.14 -0.65
CA VAL A 160 -13.48 14.79 0.65
C VAL A 160 -14.39 16.01 0.57
N LYS A 161 -14.34 16.77 -0.53
CA LYS A 161 -15.20 17.94 -0.75
C LYS A 161 -16.62 17.58 -1.20
N CYS A 162 -16.86 16.32 -1.59
CA CYS A 162 -18.18 15.88 -2.01
C CYS A 162 -19.13 15.80 -0.80
N LYS A 163 -20.22 16.55 -0.82
CA LYS A 163 -21.19 16.61 0.29
C LYS A 163 -21.92 15.29 0.54
N GLU A 164 -22.14 14.51 -0.52
CA GLU A 164 -22.88 13.25 -0.48
C GLU A 164 -21.98 12.14 -1.02
N LEU A 165 -20.95 11.77 -0.23
CA LEU A 165 -20.09 10.65 -0.56
C LEU A 165 -20.73 9.34 -0.06
N PRO A 166 -20.83 8.28 -0.90
CA PRO A 166 -21.37 7.01 -0.46
C PRO A 166 -20.56 6.42 0.71
N GLN A 167 -21.26 5.88 1.72
CA GLN A 167 -20.64 5.33 2.93
C GLN A 167 -19.55 4.29 2.64
N ALA A 168 -19.76 3.43 1.64
CA ALA A 168 -18.76 2.44 1.22
C ALA A 168 -17.43 3.08 0.79
N VAL A 169 -17.47 4.26 0.15
CA VAL A 169 -16.26 5.01 -0.24
C VAL A 169 -15.62 5.67 0.97
N CYS A 170 -16.41 6.22 1.89
CA CYS A 170 -15.90 6.74 3.16
C CYS A 170 -15.12 5.67 3.94
N GLU A 171 -15.64 4.45 4.02
CA GLU A 171 -14.98 3.32 4.69
C GLU A 171 -13.67 2.90 4.03
N ILE A 172 -13.63 2.88 2.69
CA ILE A 172 -12.42 2.56 1.93
C ILE A 172 -11.32 3.58 2.21
N LEU A 173 -11.67 4.87 2.25
CA LEU A 173 -10.72 5.97 2.40
C LEU A 173 -10.48 6.38 3.87
N GLY A 174 -11.22 5.81 4.81
CA GLY A 174 -11.13 6.16 6.23
C GLY A 174 -11.66 7.56 6.55
N LEU A 175 -12.59 8.08 5.75
CA LEU A 175 -13.23 9.37 6.00
C LEU A 175 -14.32 9.19 7.06
N GLN A 176 -14.21 9.91 8.17
CA GLN A 176 -15.28 9.95 9.17
C GLN A 176 -16.33 10.96 8.73
N ASN A 177 -17.58 10.51 8.55
CA ASN A 177 -18.71 11.41 8.41
C ASN A 177 -18.91 12.09 9.78
N SER A 178 -18.49 13.35 9.89
CA SER A 178 -18.85 14.19 11.03
C SER A 178 -20.33 14.56 10.92
N GLU A 179 -21.24 13.63 11.19
CA GLU A 179 -22.65 13.93 11.44
C GLU A 179 -23.38 12.75 12.11
N VAL A 180 -23.24 12.66 13.43
CA VAL A 180 -24.31 12.16 14.30
C VAL A 180 -24.42 13.11 15.50
N THR A 181 -24.95 14.31 15.28
CA THR A 181 -25.66 15.03 16.34
C THR A 181 -27.06 14.42 16.43
N THR A 182 -27.25 13.51 17.36
CA THR A 182 -28.59 13.24 17.90
C THR A 182 -29.09 14.51 18.57
N PRO A 183 -30.25 15.07 18.19
CA PRO A 183 -30.85 16.13 18.96
C PRO A 183 -31.48 15.48 20.21
N ASP A 184 -30.86 15.69 21.36
CA ASP A 184 -31.57 15.90 22.63
C ASP A 184 -30.55 16.06 23.75
N SER A 185 -30.31 17.32 24.14
CA SER A 185 -30.31 17.84 25.52
C SER A 185 -29.51 19.14 25.58
N ASP A 186 -30.21 20.22 25.93
CA ASP A 186 -29.71 21.53 26.35
C ASP A 186 -28.46 21.46 27.24
N THR A 187 -27.42 22.24 26.90
CA THR A 187 -26.82 23.33 27.71
C THR A 187 -25.36 23.62 27.30
N GLY A 188 -25.04 24.91 27.12
CA GLY A 188 -23.73 25.47 27.47
C GLY A 188 -22.77 25.82 26.33
N GLU A 189 -22.42 27.10 26.27
CA GLU A 189 -21.49 27.80 25.38
C GLU A 189 -20.05 27.24 25.41
N ASP A 190 -19.36 27.18 24.26
CA ASP A 190 -18.16 27.99 23.96
C ASP A 190 -17.54 27.63 22.59
N GLU A 191 -17.15 28.66 21.84
CA GLU A 191 -16.44 28.57 20.56
C GLU A 191 -14.97 28.19 20.75
N ASN A 192 -14.48 27.16 20.04
CA ASN A 192 -13.12 27.17 19.49
C ASN A 192 -12.97 26.16 18.35
N VAL A 193 -12.76 26.65 17.12
CA VAL A 193 -12.54 25.82 15.92
C VAL A 193 -11.07 25.44 15.84
N GLY A 194 -10.74 24.20 16.21
CA GLY A 194 -9.44 23.57 15.97
C GLY A 194 -9.57 22.48 14.90
N MET A 195 -8.84 22.62 13.79
CA MET A 195 -8.68 21.58 12.78
C MET A 195 -7.99 20.36 13.39
N THR A 196 -8.71 19.25 13.54
CA THR A 196 -8.16 17.99 14.04
C THR A 196 -7.82 17.07 12.88
N TYR A 197 -6.52 16.94 12.61
CA TYR A 197 -5.99 15.79 11.86
C TYR A 197 -5.92 14.57 12.79
N PRO A 198 -6.03 13.33 12.26
CA PRO A 198 -5.84 12.16 13.09
C PRO A 198 -4.37 12.05 13.51
N SER A 199 -4.12 12.21 14.81
CA SER A 199 -2.83 11.91 15.42
C SER A 199 -2.60 10.40 15.43
N SER A 200 -1.59 9.93 14.72
CA SER A 200 -1.12 8.55 14.82
C SER A 200 -0.44 8.34 16.18
N THR A 201 -1.02 7.50 17.03
CA THR A 201 -0.37 7.04 18.26
C THR A 201 0.75 6.08 17.91
N PHE A 202 1.98 6.59 17.88
CA PHE A 202 3.18 5.77 17.97
C PHE A 202 3.23 5.10 19.35
N HIS A 203 2.96 3.80 19.40
CA HIS A 203 3.33 2.99 20.57
C HIS A 203 4.84 2.71 20.51
N SER A 204 5.63 3.48 21.25
CA SER A 204 7.01 3.09 21.57
C SER A 204 6.99 1.83 22.43
N ASN A 205 7.33 0.69 21.84
CA ASN A 205 7.70 -0.50 22.59
C ASN A 205 9.05 -0.24 23.28
N THR A 206 9.03 0.07 24.58
CA THR A 206 10.21 0.04 25.44
C THR A 206 10.74 -1.39 25.54
N LEU A 207 12.00 -1.60 25.15
CA LEU A 207 12.76 -2.83 25.39
C LEU A 207 12.80 -3.16 26.91
N PRO A 208 12.73 -4.43 27.32
CA PRO A 208 12.89 -4.79 28.71
C PRO A 208 14.36 -4.66 29.16
N THR A 209 14.57 -3.87 30.22
CA THR A 209 15.83 -3.68 30.91
C THR A 209 16.28 -4.97 31.59
N LEU A 210 17.41 -5.54 31.17
CA LEU A 210 18.09 -6.64 31.85
C LEU A 210 18.70 -6.12 33.17
N ALA A 211 18.17 -6.58 34.30
CA ALA A 211 18.75 -6.35 35.62
C ALA A 211 20.02 -7.20 35.78
N ALA A 212 21.15 -6.53 35.99
CA ALA A 212 22.41 -7.14 36.36
C ALA A 212 22.37 -7.58 37.84
N SER A 213 22.49 -8.89 38.06
CA SER A 213 22.85 -9.47 39.36
C SER A 213 24.09 -10.33 39.15
N GLY A 214 25.22 -9.84 39.65
CA GLY A 214 26.49 -10.55 39.62
C GLY A 214 26.55 -11.65 40.68
N ALA A 215 27.03 -12.82 40.28
CA ALA A 215 27.72 -13.74 41.16
C ALA A 215 28.86 -14.37 40.34
N ARG A 216 30.09 -14.14 40.79
CA ARG A 216 31.32 -14.77 40.30
C ARG A 216 31.33 -16.22 40.78
N ASP A 217 31.74 -17.14 39.92
CA ASP A 217 32.52 -18.30 40.38
C ASP A 217 33.51 -18.72 39.29
N ASP A 218 34.76 -18.92 39.71
CA ASP A 218 35.95 -19.08 38.91
C ASP A 218 36.25 -20.55 38.55
N SER A 219 36.99 -20.72 37.44
CA SER A 219 37.98 -21.80 37.14
C SER A 219 37.54 -23.11 36.42
N PRO A 220 38.46 -23.77 35.67
CA PRO A 220 38.24 -24.07 34.25
C PRO A 220 38.41 -25.57 33.87
N THR A 221 37.87 -25.98 32.71
CA THR A 221 38.22 -27.29 32.12
C THR A 221 38.17 -27.32 30.59
N HIS A 222 39.38 -27.35 30.03
CA HIS A 222 39.88 -28.12 28.88
C HIS A 222 39.03 -28.33 27.59
N ILE A 223 39.66 -27.85 26.50
CA ILE A 223 39.47 -28.14 25.08
C ILE A 223 39.55 -29.65 24.77
N SER A 224 38.68 -30.12 23.88
CA SER A 224 38.97 -31.28 23.02
C SER A 224 38.24 -31.19 21.67
N VAL A 225 39.02 -31.04 20.61
CA VAL A 225 38.64 -31.21 19.19
C VAL A 225 38.96 -32.66 18.79
N PRO A 226 38.15 -33.31 17.95
CA PRO A 226 38.64 -34.37 17.09
C PRO A 226 38.42 -34.11 15.58
N PRO A 227 39.14 -34.82 14.70
CA PRO A 227 39.65 -34.24 13.46
C PRO A 227 39.04 -34.80 12.16
N ASN A 228 39.22 -34.02 11.10
CA ASN A 228 39.60 -34.37 9.71
C ASN A 228 38.66 -35.13 8.73
N VAL A 229 38.45 -34.43 7.59
CA VAL A 229 38.68 -34.87 6.17
C VAL A 229 37.50 -35.62 5.52
N SER A 230 36.85 -35.08 4.48
CA SER A 230 37.34 -35.18 3.09
C SER A 230 36.63 -34.23 2.12
N ARG A 231 37.43 -33.68 1.21
CA ARG A 231 37.08 -32.89 0.01
C ARG A 231 36.09 -33.61 -0.90
N LEU A 232 35.21 -32.85 -1.57
CA LEU A 232 34.84 -33.07 -2.98
C LEU A 232 34.60 -31.70 -3.66
N THR A 233 35.34 -31.48 -4.73
CA THR A 233 35.18 -30.40 -5.74
C THR A 233 34.79 -31.05 -7.08
N PRO A 234 34.29 -30.26 -8.06
CA PRO A 234 33.24 -30.69 -8.98
C PRO A 234 33.74 -31.20 -10.35
N ALA A 235 32.83 -31.86 -11.07
CA ALA A 235 32.80 -32.01 -12.52
C ALA A 235 31.32 -31.92 -12.97
#